data_AF-A0A497W7H1-F1
#
_entry.id   AF-A0A497W7H1-F1
#
_cell.length_a   1.000
_cell.length_b   1.000
_cell.length_c   1.000
_cell.angle_alpha   90.00
_cell.angle_beta   90.00
_cell.angle_gamma   90.00
#
_symmetry.space_group_name_H-M   'P 1'
#
loop_
_entity.id
_entity.type
_entity.pdbx_description
1 polymer ?
#
loop_
_entity_poly.entity_id
_entity_poly.type
_entity_poly.pdbx_seq_one_letter_code
_entity_poly.pdbx_strand_id
1 'polypeptide(L)'
;MTRQFIAALLSLSLGFSAMTTAPARADEDVVKIIAGLALLGILANAAKKNDRQVVTQNQHRPHHVKPKRQRHDKKVAPRRCLREQWTHRGKREVYSARCMKNNARHALPRNCKRTIDTRNGVRKFYAPRCLRRNGWNA
;
A
#
# COMPACT_ATOMS: atom_id res chain seq x y z
N MET A 1 -39.46 -52.88 -5.53
CA MET A 1 -39.36 -51.62 -6.30
C MET A 1 -38.22 -50.69 -5.85
N THR A 2 -37.86 -50.58 -4.56
CA THR A 2 -36.78 -49.66 -4.10
C THR A 2 -35.35 -50.05 -4.50
N ARG A 3 -35.07 -51.36 -4.69
CA ARG A 3 -33.72 -51.84 -5.09
C ARG A 3 -33.32 -51.43 -6.52
N GLN A 4 -34.28 -51.25 -7.42
CA GLN A 4 -34.00 -50.83 -8.82
C GLN A 4 -33.69 -49.32 -8.91
N PHE A 5 -34.34 -48.50 -8.08
CA PHE A 5 -34.05 -47.07 -8.00
C PHE A 5 -32.66 -46.79 -7.41
N ILE A 6 -32.22 -47.54 -6.41
CA ILE A 6 -30.88 -47.39 -5.81
C ILE A 6 -29.80 -47.79 -6.83
N ALA A 7 -30.02 -48.85 -7.60
CA ALA A 7 -29.08 -49.26 -8.66
C ALA A 7 -28.97 -48.20 -9.78
N ALA A 8 -30.09 -47.59 -10.19
CA ALA A 8 -30.08 -46.52 -11.18
C ALA A 8 -29.33 -45.26 -10.68
N LEU A 9 -29.53 -44.87 -9.42
CA LEU A 9 -28.85 -43.71 -8.81
C LEU A 9 -27.34 -43.92 -8.63
N LEU A 10 -26.91 -45.14 -8.29
CA LEU A 10 -25.48 -45.48 -8.18
C LEU A 10 -24.79 -45.53 -9.55
N SER A 11 -25.48 -45.96 -10.60
CA SER A 11 -24.93 -46.00 -11.95
C SER A 11 -24.72 -44.59 -12.53
N LEU A 12 -25.63 -43.66 -12.24
CA LEU A 12 -25.57 -42.29 -12.73
C LEU A 12 -24.40 -41.50 -12.12
N SER A 13 -24.03 -41.78 -10.87
CA SER A 13 -23.00 -41.04 -10.15
C SER A 13 -21.57 -41.41 -10.58
N LEU A 14 -21.33 -42.64 -11.01
CA LEU A 14 -20.05 -43.07 -11.57
C LEU A 14 -19.83 -42.59 -13.02
N GLY A 15 -20.89 -42.21 -13.74
CA GLY A 15 -20.81 -41.73 -15.13
C GLY A 15 -20.40 -40.26 -15.29
N PHE A 16 -20.59 -39.42 -14.26
CA PHE A 16 -20.34 -37.97 -14.37
C PHE A 16 -18.89 -37.53 -14.14
N SER A 17 -18.00 -38.43 -13.70
CA SER A 17 -16.61 -38.08 -13.38
C SER A 17 -15.62 -38.21 -14.54
N ALA A 18 -16.08 -38.49 -15.76
CA ALA A 18 -15.21 -38.80 -16.92
C ALA A 18 -15.11 -37.69 -17.99
N MET A 19 -15.48 -36.44 -17.71
CA MET A 19 -15.36 -35.34 -18.69
C MET A 19 -14.74 -34.06 -18.10
N THR A 20 -13.47 -34.13 -17.69
CA THR A 20 -12.61 -32.92 -17.56
C THR A 20 -11.25 -33.14 -18.21
N THR A 21 -11.23 -33.70 -19.42
CA THR A 21 -10.07 -33.63 -20.31
C THR A 21 -10.57 -33.22 -21.70
N ALA A 22 -10.93 -31.94 -21.85
CA ALA A 22 -11.04 -31.38 -23.19
C ALA A 22 -9.61 -31.32 -23.77
N PRO A 23 -9.30 -32.06 -24.85
CA PRO A 23 -8.02 -31.93 -25.52
C PRO A 23 -7.97 -30.56 -26.23
N ALA A 24 -6.79 -29.94 -26.26
CA ALA A 24 -6.51 -28.89 -27.22
C ALA A 24 -6.60 -29.49 -28.63
N ARG A 25 -7.76 -29.32 -29.29
CA ARG A 25 -7.98 -29.71 -30.68
C ARG A 25 -8.33 -28.46 -31.47
N ALA A 26 -7.51 -28.23 -32.48
CA ALA A 26 -7.60 -27.13 -33.41
C ALA A 26 -8.88 -27.20 -34.27
N ASP A 27 -9.31 -26.01 -34.65
CA ASP A 27 -10.10 -25.67 -35.83
C ASP A 27 -11.64 -25.58 -35.71
N GLU A 28 -12.15 -24.51 -36.32
CA GLU A 28 -13.54 -24.02 -36.48
C GLU A 28 -14.39 -23.63 -35.27
N ASP A 29 -14.31 -24.26 -34.09
CA ASP A 29 -15.31 -23.98 -33.03
C ASP A 29 -14.96 -22.85 -32.05
N VAL A 30 -13.71 -22.41 -32.00
CA VAL A 30 -13.31 -21.23 -31.19
C VAL A 30 -13.79 -19.93 -31.83
N VAL A 31 -13.89 -19.88 -33.16
CA VAL A 31 -14.40 -18.72 -33.90
C VAL A 31 -15.87 -18.46 -33.59
N LYS A 32 -16.69 -19.52 -33.46
CA LYS A 32 -18.12 -19.41 -33.13
C LYS A 32 -18.36 -18.84 -31.73
N ILE A 33 -17.50 -19.19 -30.77
CA ILE A 33 -17.58 -18.67 -29.39
C ILE A 33 -17.16 -17.19 -29.33
N ILE A 34 -16.11 -16.79 -30.06
CA ILE A 34 -15.66 -15.40 -30.12
C ILE A 34 -16.66 -14.52 -30.87
N ALA A 35 -17.26 -15.02 -31.95
CA ALA A 35 -18.32 -14.30 -32.68
C ALA A 35 -19.59 -14.08 -31.82
N GLY A 36 -19.98 -15.08 -31.01
CA GLY A 36 -21.09 -14.94 -30.06
C GLY A 36 -20.84 -13.89 -28.97
N LEU A 37 -19.61 -13.79 -28.46
CA LEU A 37 -19.21 -12.77 -27.48
C LEU A 37 -19.14 -11.35 -28.08
N ALA A 38 -18.74 -11.20 -29.35
CA ALA A 38 -18.69 -9.90 -30.03
C ALA A 38 -20.10 -9.27 -30.21
N LEU A 39 -21.13 -10.09 -30.49
CA LEU A 39 -22.52 -9.61 -30.59
C LEU A 39 -23.04 -9.00 -29.27
N LEU A 40 -22.69 -9.60 -28.12
CA LEU A 40 -23.02 -9.02 -26.81
C LEU A 40 -22.24 -7.73 -26.52
N GLY A 41 -21.00 -7.62 -27.02
CA GLY A 41 -20.17 -6.42 -26.89
C GLY A 41 -20.69 -5.21 -27.69
N ILE A 42 -21.28 -5.44 -28.88
CA ILE A 42 -21.80 -4.36 -29.74
C ILE A 42 -23.14 -3.82 -29.20
N LEU A 43 -23.99 -4.67 -28.63
CA LEU A 43 -25.26 -4.26 -28.01
C LEU A 43 -25.07 -3.46 -26.71
N ALA A 44 -23.91 -3.58 -26.04
CA ALA A 44 -23.61 -2.80 -24.83
C ALA A 44 -23.47 -1.29 -25.11
N ASN A 45 -23.22 -0.88 -26.36
CA ASN A 45 -22.99 0.53 -26.69
C ASN A 45 -24.21 1.24 -27.34
N ALA A 46 -25.27 0.50 -27.68
CA ALA A 46 -26.47 1.06 -28.31
C ALA A 46 -27.59 1.43 -27.31
N ALA A 47 -27.54 0.93 -26.08
CA ALA A 47 -28.46 1.31 -24.99
C ALA A 47 -27.97 2.53 -24.19
N LYS A 48 -27.24 3.46 -24.83
CA LYS A 48 -26.79 4.72 -24.22
C LYS A 48 -27.65 5.90 -24.70
N LYS A 49 -28.96 5.82 -24.48
CA LYS A 49 -29.82 7.02 -24.42
C LYS A 49 -30.05 7.34 -22.94
N ASN A 50 -29.17 8.16 -22.38
CA ASN A 50 -29.36 8.74 -21.04
C ASN A 50 -30.22 9.98 -21.16
N ASP A 51 -31.54 9.80 -21.31
CA ASP A 51 -32.48 10.80 -20.81
C ASP A 51 -32.62 10.56 -19.30
N ARG A 52 -31.72 11.20 -18.54
CA ARG A 52 -31.79 11.17 -17.08
C ARG A 52 -32.59 12.38 -16.64
N GLN A 53 -33.91 12.21 -16.53
CA GLN A 53 -34.66 12.95 -15.53
C GLN A 53 -34.03 12.66 -14.17
N VAL A 54 -33.18 13.58 -13.71
CA VAL A 54 -32.61 13.56 -12.37
C VAL A 54 -33.72 13.99 -11.42
N VAL A 55 -34.55 13.02 -11.00
CA VAL A 55 -35.33 13.15 -9.77
C VAL A 55 -34.30 13.36 -8.68
N THR A 56 -34.17 14.60 -8.20
CA THR A 56 -33.29 14.99 -7.10
C THR A 56 -33.91 14.47 -5.82
N GLN A 57 -33.85 13.16 -5.61
CA GLN A 57 -34.15 12.57 -4.33
C GLN A 57 -33.04 13.02 -3.40
N ASN A 58 -33.35 14.02 -2.58
CA ASN A 58 -32.46 14.65 -1.62
C ASN A 58 -32.18 13.67 -0.47
N GLN A 59 -31.47 12.58 -0.78
CA GLN A 59 -30.94 11.66 0.20
C GLN A 59 -29.80 12.39 0.90
N HIS A 60 -30.11 12.96 2.05
CA HIS A 60 -29.14 13.47 3.00
C HIS A 60 -28.28 12.29 3.48
N ARG A 61 -27.27 11.92 2.68
CA ARG A 61 -26.25 10.95 3.08
C ARG A 61 -25.47 11.61 4.21
N PRO A 62 -25.49 11.09 5.44
CA PRO A 62 -24.63 11.61 6.47
C PRO A 62 -23.19 11.46 5.99
N HIS A 63 -22.54 12.60 5.73
CA HIS A 63 -21.11 12.65 5.49
C HIS A 63 -20.44 12.10 6.76
N HIS A 64 -20.08 10.83 6.75
CA HIS A 64 -19.13 10.27 7.72
C HIS A 64 -17.80 10.96 7.47
N VAL A 65 -17.60 12.10 8.13
CA VAL A 65 -16.30 12.74 8.26
C VAL A 65 -15.41 11.73 8.96
N LYS A 66 -14.59 11.01 8.19
CA LYS A 66 -13.58 10.13 8.77
C LYS A 66 -12.77 10.99 9.74
N PRO A 67 -12.65 10.62 11.02
CA PRO A 67 -11.88 11.41 11.96
C PRO A 67 -10.47 11.55 11.38
N LYS A 68 -10.07 12.80 11.11
CA LYS A 68 -8.75 13.14 10.62
C LYS A 68 -7.78 12.62 11.67
N ARG A 69 -7.21 11.44 11.43
CA ARG A 69 -6.22 10.82 12.33
C ARG A 69 -5.21 11.93 12.64
N GLN A 70 -5.17 12.37 13.90
CA GLN A 70 -4.20 13.36 14.33
C GLN A 70 -2.85 12.76 13.96
N ARG A 71 -2.20 13.32 12.93
CA ARG A 71 -0.83 12.95 12.62
C ARG A 71 -0.05 13.44 13.81
N HIS A 72 0.24 12.53 14.75
CA HIS A 72 1.24 12.79 15.76
C HIS A 72 2.50 13.17 14.98
N ASP A 73 2.87 14.44 15.05
CA ASP A 73 4.05 14.94 14.39
C ASP A 73 5.25 14.21 14.99
N LYS A 74 5.74 13.21 14.26
CA LYS A 74 6.87 12.41 14.72
C LYS A 74 8.10 13.31 14.72
N LYS A 75 8.84 13.31 15.83
CA LYS A 75 10.13 14.01 15.94
C LYS A 75 11.16 13.31 15.04
N VAL A 76 11.23 13.70 13.77
CA VAL A 76 12.16 13.09 12.79
C VAL A 76 13.40 13.96 12.63
N ALA A 77 14.57 13.36 12.84
CA ALA A 77 15.85 13.98 12.51
C ALA A 77 16.09 13.83 11.00
N PRO A 78 16.32 14.93 10.26
CA PRO A 78 16.56 14.85 8.83
C PRO A 78 17.84 14.08 8.50
N ARG A 79 17.75 13.02 7.69
CA ARG A 79 18.91 12.26 7.19
C ARG A 79 19.95 13.13 6.52
N ARG A 80 19.52 14.21 5.84
CA ARG A 80 20.43 15.20 5.23
C ARG A 80 21.38 15.88 6.22
N CYS A 81 21.08 15.83 7.51
CA CYS A 81 21.92 16.40 8.57
C CYS A 81 22.87 15.39 9.21
N LEU A 82 22.73 14.10 8.89
CA LEU A 82 23.60 13.03 9.35
C LEU A 82 24.95 13.10 8.61
N ARG A 83 26.05 13.07 9.35
CA ARG A 83 27.41 13.13 8.83
C ARG A 83 28.26 12.12 9.58
N GLU A 84 29.14 11.45 8.85
CA GLU A 84 30.22 10.68 9.45
C GLU A 84 31.28 11.63 9.98
N GLN A 85 31.63 11.52 11.25
CA GLN A 85 32.69 12.29 11.88
C GLN A 85 33.72 11.37 12.52
N TRP A 86 34.98 11.70 12.30
CA TRP A 86 36.09 11.08 12.99
C TRP A 86 36.12 11.54 14.44
N THR A 87 36.11 10.59 15.36
CA THR A 87 36.27 10.83 16.79
C THR A 87 37.49 10.04 17.27
N HIS A 88 37.97 10.32 18.48
CA HIS A 88 39.04 9.53 19.10
C HIS A 88 38.68 8.03 19.22
N ARG A 89 37.39 7.67 19.17
CA ARG A 89 36.88 6.29 19.21
C ARG A 89 36.50 5.75 17.83
N GLY A 90 37.11 6.28 16.77
CA GLY A 90 36.84 5.95 15.38
C GLY A 90 35.74 6.77 14.72
N LYS A 91 35.32 6.35 13.51
CA LYS A 91 34.24 6.96 12.74
C LYS A 91 32.90 6.79 13.45
N ARG A 92 32.15 7.88 13.60
CA ARG A 92 30.81 7.88 14.22
C ARG A 92 29.87 8.77 13.42
N GLU A 93 28.65 8.30 13.24
CA GLU A 93 27.59 9.13 12.67
C GLU A 93 27.05 10.13 13.71
N VAL A 94 26.99 11.40 13.33
CA VAL A 94 26.47 12.48 14.15
C VAL A 94 25.64 13.46 13.33
N TYR A 95 24.67 14.09 13.97
CA TYR A 95 23.87 15.14 13.33
C TYR A 95 24.50 16.51 13.60
N SER A 96 24.86 17.26 12.55
CA SER A 96 25.41 18.60 12.76
C SER A 96 24.38 19.54 13.40
N ALA A 97 24.77 20.27 14.45
CA ALA A 97 23.82 21.11 15.18
C ALA A 97 23.28 22.26 14.33
N ARG A 98 24.09 22.81 13.42
CA ARG A 98 23.69 23.87 12.49
C ARG A 98 22.62 23.37 11.50
N CYS A 99 22.86 22.21 10.86
CA CYS A 99 21.88 21.63 9.95
C CYS A 99 20.58 21.32 10.70
N MET A 100 20.66 20.64 11.85
CA MET A 100 19.47 20.30 12.64
C MET A 100 18.66 21.53 13.03
N LYS A 101 19.32 22.63 13.45
CA LYS A 101 18.61 23.89 13.80
C LYS A 101 17.80 24.45 12.63
N ASN A 102 18.30 24.34 11.40
CA ASN A 102 17.66 24.91 10.22
C ASN A 102 16.62 23.99 9.58
N ASN A 103 16.65 22.69 9.91
CA ASN A 103 15.96 21.66 9.13
C ASN A 103 15.04 20.76 9.96
N ALA A 104 15.23 20.72 11.27
CA ALA A 104 14.37 19.97 12.16
C ALA A 104 13.05 20.73 12.37
N ARG A 105 11.93 20.00 12.28
CA ARG A 105 10.59 20.57 12.49
C ARG A 105 10.23 20.75 13.97
N HIS A 106 10.98 20.11 14.87
CA HIS A 106 10.68 20.06 16.30
C HIS A 106 11.80 20.68 17.14
N ALA A 107 11.45 21.12 18.35
CA ALA A 107 12.40 21.67 19.30
C ALA A 107 13.47 20.66 19.70
N LEU A 108 14.73 21.02 19.46
CA LEU A 108 15.87 20.14 19.69
C LEU A 108 16.24 20.04 21.18
N PRO A 109 16.48 18.83 21.71
CA PRO A 109 16.81 18.60 23.11
C PRO A 109 18.22 19.09 23.45
N ARG A 110 18.34 20.11 24.31
CA ARG A 110 19.64 20.75 24.65
C ARG A 110 20.62 19.79 25.32
N ASN A 111 20.14 18.85 26.12
CA ASN A 111 20.90 17.77 26.75
C ASN A 111 21.61 16.84 25.74
N CYS A 112 21.12 16.76 24.50
CA CYS A 112 21.75 15.95 23.46
C CYS A 112 22.80 16.70 22.64
N LYS A 113 22.94 18.01 22.84
CA LYS A 113 23.89 18.85 22.13
C LYS A 113 25.27 18.68 22.75
N ARG A 114 26.23 18.26 21.93
CA ARG A 114 27.63 18.04 22.34
C ARG A 114 28.57 18.83 21.47
N THR A 115 29.79 19.00 21.96
CA THR A 115 30.87 19.72 21.31
C THR A 115 32.03 18.76 21.09
N ILE A 116 32.63 18.79 19.91
CA ILE A 116 33.83 18.01 19.54
C ILE A 116 34.79 18.99 18.91
N ASP A 117 36.05 18.88 19.29
CA ASP A 117 37.16 19.53 18.63
C ASP A 117 37.52 18.77 17.37
N THR A 118 37.41 19.46 16.23
CA THR A 118 37.85 18.94 14.94
C THR A 118 39.08 19.72 14.48
N ARG A 119 39.81 19.22 13.48
CA ARG A 119 40.94 19.95 12.88
C ARG A 119 40.55 21.35 12.38
N ASN A 120 39.27 21.54 12.02
CA ASN A 120 38.71 22.79 11.53
C ASN A 120 37.95 23.56 12.63
N GLY A 121 38.39 23.40 13.88
CA GLY A 121 37.86 24.04 15.08
C GLY A 121 36.72 23.29 15.76
N VAL A 122 36.17 23.94 16.78
CA VAL A 122 35.11 23.43 17.66
C VAL A 122 33.79 23.31 16.91
N ARG A 123 33.19 22.11 16.87
CA ARG A 123 31.90 21.85 16.20
C ARG A 123 30.88 21.28 17.18
N LYS A 124 29.62 21.69 17.00
CA LYS A 124 28.48 21.22 17.80
C LYS A 124 27.64 20.21 17.02
N PHE A 125 27.20 19.14 17.68
CA PHE A 125 26.45 18.05 17.07
C PHE A 125 25.45 17.43 18.05
N TYR A 126 24.53 16.63 17.52
CA TYR A 126 23.62 15.78 18.27
C TYR A 126 23.95 14.32 17.99
N ALA A 127 24.10 13.52 19.06
CA ALA A 127 24.34 12.10 18.94
C ALA A 127 23.03 11.34 18.64
N PRO A 128 22.98 10.43 17.65
CA PRO A 128 21.78 9.68 17.29
C PRO A 128 21.17 8.94 18.49
N ARG A 129 22.01 8.30 19.32
CA ARG A 129 21.58 7.57 20.53
C ARG A 129 20.86 8.46 21.54
N CYS A 130 21.29 9.70 21.72
CA CYS A 130 20.64 10.62 22.65
C CYS A 130 19.30 11.09 22.09
N LEU A 131 19.26 11.42 20.80
CA LEU A 131 18.03 11.81 20.10
C LEU A 131 16.96 10.71 20.23
N ARG A 132 17.30 9.45 19.97
CA ARG A 132 16.40 8.30 20.12
C ARG A 132 15.80 8.20 21.52
N ARG A 133 16.63 8.36 22.56
CA ARG A 133 16.17 8.36 23.96
C ARG A 133 15.23 9.51 24.31
N ASN A 134 15.23 10.60 23.53
CA ASN A 134 14.33 11.74 23.69
C ASN A 134 13.12 11.67 22.72
N GLY A 135 12.84 10.49 22.18
CA GLY A 135 11.69 10.24 21.29
C GLY A 135 11.88 10.71 19.86
N TRP A 136 13.12 10.98 19.43
CA TRP A 136 13.41 11.29 18.04
C TRP A 136 13.68 10.05 17.20
N ASN A 137 13.20 10.04 15.95
CA ASN A 137 13.63 9.10 14.93
C ASN A 137 14.90 9.66 14.28
N ALA A 138 16.06 9.11 14.65
CA ALA A 138 17.40 9.59 14.31
C ALA A 138 18.34 8.43 14.03
#